data_AF-A0A533U8L6-F1
#
_entry.id   AF-A0A533U8L6-F1
#
_cell.length_a   1.000
_cell.length_b   1.000
_cell.length_c   1.000
_cell.angle_alpha   90.00
_cell.angle_beta   90.00
_cell.angle_gamma   90.00
#
_symmetry.space_group_name_H-M   'P 1'
#
loop_
_entity.id
_entity.type
_entity.pdbx_description
1 polymer ?
#
loop_
_entity_poly.entity_id
_entity_poly.type
_entity_poly.pdbx_seq_one_letter_code
_entity_poly.pdbx_strand_id
1 'polypeptide(L)' 'MGRTVPSFRIAAEMERRKWKPFRGLLDKKERKIFDEMFSYSRLYNSACSNACRPVLIHPILMSIIFEHYKQLRKFELIDH' A
#
# COMPACT_ATOMS: atom_id res chain seq x y z
N MET A 1 18.44 -8.50 -24.15
CA MET A 1 17.02 -8.80 -23.90
C MET A 1 16.46 -7.74 -22.97
N GLY A 2 15.48 -6.95 -23.42
CA GLY A 2 14.86 -5.90 -22.61
C GLY A 2 14.16 -6.52 -21.40
N ARG A 3 14.44 -6.01 -20.20
CA ARG A 3 13.77 -6.49 -18.98
C ARG A 3 12.29 -6.11 -19.07
N THR A 4 11.39 -7.09 -18.93
CA THR A 4 9.95 -6.85 -18.85
C THR A 4 9.66 -5.90 -17.68
N VAL A 5 8.91 -4.82 -17.93
CA VAL A 5 8.43 -3.94 -16.86
C VAL A 5 7.45 -4.75 -16.00
N PRO A 6 7.73 -4.95 -14.69
CA PRO A 6 6.85 -5.72 -13.85
C PRO A 6 5.50 -5.00 -13.73
N SER A 7 4.41 -5.77 -13.71
CA SER A 7 3.09 -5.21 -13.38
C SER A 7 3.15 -4.48 -12.04
N PHE A 8 2.31 -3.46 -11.86
CA PHE A 8 2.23 -2.72 -10.60
C PHE A 8 2.07 -3.66 -9.39
N ARG A 9 1.28 -4.73 -9.53
CA ARG A 9 1.11 -5.77 -8.49
C ARG A 9 2.43 -6.41 -8.07
N ILE A 10 3.26 -6.82 -9.03
CA ILE A 10 4.56 -7.45 -8.76
C ILE A 10 5.51 -6.41 -8.16
N ALA A 11 5.55 -5.22 -8.74
CA ALA A 11 6.38 -4.15 -8.27
C ALA A 11 6.04 -3.80 -6.81
N ALA A 12 4.75 -3.65 -6.47
CA ALA A 12 4.29 -3.29 -5.13
C ALA A 12 4.66 -4.34 -4.09
N GLU A 13 4.64 -5.63 -4.46
CA GLU A 13 5.13 -6.70 -3.59
C GLU A 13 6.65 -6.64 -3.40
N MET A 14 7.42 -6.33 -4.46
CA MET A 14 8.85 -6.08 -4.33
C MET A 14 9.14 -4.90 -3.39
N GLU A 15 8.36 -3.83 -3.49
CA GLU A 15 8.47 -2.68 -2.59
C GLU A 15 8.15 -3.06 -1.15
N ARG A 16 7.03 -3.76 -0.92
CA ARG A 16 6.64 -4.27 0.41
C ARG A 16 7.75 -5.09 1.06
N ARG A 17 8.47 -5.92 0.29
CA ARG A 17 9.60 -6.72 0.81
C ARG A 17 10.77 -5.87 1.32
N LYS A 18 10.99 -4.66 0.77
CA LYS A 18 12.01 -3.73 1.28
C LYS A 18 11.72 -3.27 2.71
N TRP A 19 10.45 -3.32 3.14
CA TRP A 19 10.03 -2.98 4.50
C TRP A 19 10.13 -4.15 5.49
N LYS A 20 10.70 -5.29 5.08
CA LYS A 20 10.91 -6.45 5.97
C LYS A 20 11.72 -6.10 7.25
N PRO A 21 12.80 -5.28 7.21
CA PRO A 21 13.50 -4.88 8.43
C PRO A 21 12.61 -4.10 9.39
N PHE A 22 11.87 -3.11 8.89
CA PHE A 22 10.91 -2.33 9.70
C PHE A 22 9.84 -3.24 10.32
N ARG A 23 9.20 -4.09 9.50
CA ARG A 23 8.22 -5.07 9.97
C ARG A 23 8.83 -6.03 11.02
N GLY A 24 10.10 -6.36 10.90
CA GLY A 24 10.82 -7.22 11.84
C GLY A 24 10.96 -6.59 13.23
N LEU A 25 11.02 -5.26 13.32
CA LEU A 25 11.12 -4.52 14.58
C LEU A 25 9.77 -4.37 15.31
N LEU A 26 8.66 -4.63 14.62
CA LEU A 26 7.31 -4.58 15.19
C LEU A 26 6.97 -5.85 15.98
N ASP A 27 6.09 -5.71 16.97
CA ASP A 27 5.53 -6.83 17.71
C ASP A 27 4.59 -7.69 16.85
N LYS A 28 4.30 -8.93 17.29
CA LYS A 28 3.48 -9.88 16.51
C LYS A 28 2.11 -9.32 16.13
N LYS A 29 1.48 -8.53 17.01
CA LYS A 29 0.18 -7.87 16.75
C LYS A 29 0.33 -6.77 15.70
N GLU A 30 1.32 -5.90 15.87
CA GLU A 30 1.60 -4.78 14.96
C GLU A 30 2.00 -5.25 13.57
N ARG A 31 2.75 -6.36 13.45
CA ARG A 31 3.07 -6.97 12.15
C ARG A 31 1.83 -7.30 11.33
N LYS A 32 0.78 -7.82 11.99
CA LYS A 32 -0.48 -8.14 11.32
C LYS A 32 -1.18 -6.87 10.82
N ILE A 33 -1.22 -5.82 11.65
CA ILE A 33 -1.78 -4.51 11.29
C ILE A 33 -1.00 -3.90 10.12
N PHE A 34 0.33 -3.93 10.17
CA PHE A 34 1.19 -3.45 9.10
C PHE A 34 0.96 -4.21 7.79
N ASP A 35 0.82 -5.53 7.87
CA ASP A 35 0.58 -6.38 6.71
C ASP A 35 -0.77 -6.13 6.04
N GLU A 36 -1.79 -5.83 6.86
CA GLU A 36 -3.13 -5.43 6.46
C GLU A 36 -3.12 -4.03 5.84
N MET A 37 -2.48 -3.05 6.49
CA MET A 37 -2.30 -1.70 5.98
C MET A 37 -1.68 -1.71 4.57
N PHE A 38 -0.58 -2.44 4.37
CA PHE A 38 0.05 -2.57 3.06
C PHE A 38 -0.82 -3.25 2.01
N SER A 39 -1.83 -4.02 2.42
CA SER A 39 -2.74 -4.70 1.50
C SER A 39 -3.68 -3.74 0.76
N TYR A 40 -3.93 -2.55 1.30
CA TYR A 40 -4.79 -1.55 0.67
C TYR A 40 -4.25 -1.03 -0.65
N SER A 41 -2.94 -1.06 -0.86
CA SER A 41 -2.33 -0.75 -2.16
C SER A 41 -2.90 -1.59 -3.31
N ARG A 42 -3.36 -2.82 -3.02
CA ARG A 42 -3.96 -3.72 -4.01
C ARG A 42 -5.34 -3.27 -4.47
N LEU A 43 -6.10 -2.56 -3.62
CA LEU A 43 -7.43 -2.04 -3.96
C LEU A 43 -7.35 -0.99 -5.09
N TYR A 44 -6.21 -0.32 -5.19
CA TYR A 44 -5.97 0.78 -6.14
C TYR A 44 -4.96 0.42 -7.23
N ASN A 45 -4.74 -0.88 -7.49
CA ASN A 45 -3.76 -1.35 -8.48
C ASN A 45 -3.90 -0.67 -9.85
N SER A 46 -5.12 -0.49 -10.34
CA SER A 46 -5.40 0.18 -11.63
C SER A 46 -5.03 1.66 -11.60
N ALA A 47 -5.49 2.39 -10.57
CA ALA A 47 -5.18 3.80 -10.39
C ALA A 47 -3.66 4.03 -10.25
N CYS A 48 -2.99 3.18 -9.48
CA CYS A 48 -1.55 3.24 -9.27
C CYS A 48 -0.74 2.92 -10.54
N SER A 49 -1.17 1.92 -11.32
CA SER A 49 -0.55 1.60 -12.61
C SER A 49 -0.68 2.75 -13.60
N ASN A 50 -1.82 3.44 -13.60
CA ASN A 50 -2.10 4.56 -14.52
C ASN A 50 -1.51 5.89 -14.05
N ALA A 51 -1.13 6.03 -12.78
CA ALA A 51 -0.54 7.25 -12.24
C ALA A 51 0.86 7.57 -12.80
N CYS A 52 1.49 6.63 -13.53
CA CYS A 52 2.79 6.79 -14.19
C CYS A 52 3.88 7.39 -13.28
N ARG A 53 3.83 7.09 -11.97
CA ARG A 53 4.81 7.58 -11.00
C ARG A 53 6.05 6.68 -11.02
N PRO A 54 7.26 7.22 -11.24
CA PRO A 54 8.49 6.41 -11.31
C PRO A 54 8.90 5.86 -9.95
N VAL A 55 8.57 6.58 -8.87
CA VAL A 55 8.83 6.17 -7.49
C VAL A 55 7.63 5.39 -6.97
N LEU A 56 7.79 4.07 -6.88
CA LEU A 56 6.72 3.13 -6.61
C LEU A 56 6.10 3.24 -5.21
N ILE A 57 6.86 3.70 -4.22
CA ILE A 57 6.35 3.88 -2.88
C ILE A 57 5.29 5.01 -2.81
N HIS A 58 5.33 6.00 -3.72
CA HIS A 58 4.35 7.09 -3.74
C HIS A 58 2.91 6.61 -3.98
N PRO A 59 2.58 5.89 -5.08
CA PRO A 59 1.22 5.39 -5.29
C PRO A 59 0.80 4.37 -4.22
N ILE A 60 1.73 3.58 -3.66
CA ILE A 60 1.44 2.66 -2.55
C ILE A 60 0.99 3.45 -1.31
N LEU A 61 1.77 4.43 -0.88
CA LEU A 61 1.43 5.26 0.29
C LEU A 61 0.16 6.06 0.05
N MET A 62 -0.04 6.61 -1.15
CA MET A 62 -1.27 7.33 -1.50
C MET A 62 -2.50 6.43 -1.37
N SER A 63 -2.41 5.19 -1.84
CA SER A 63 -3.50 4.21 -1.71
C SER A 63 -3.83 3.88 -0.26
N ILE A 64 -2.79 3.72 0.56
CA ILE A 64 -2.94 3.47 1.99
C ILE A 64 -3.62 4.67 2.66
N ILE A 65 -3.09 5.88 2.47
CA ILE A 65 -3.62 7.11 3.06
C ILE A 65 -5.08 7.33 2.64
N PHE A 66 -5.39 7.15 1.36
CA PHE A 66 -6.74 7.35 0.84
C PHE A 66 -7.75 6.34 1.42
N GLU A 67 -7.36 5.07 1.59
CA GLU A 67 -8.24 4.09 2.23
C GLU A 67 -8.49 4.42 3.70
N HIS A 68 -7.46 4.83 4.44
CA HIS A 68 -7.62 5.25 5.84
C HIS A 68 -8.48 6.51 5.96
N TYR A 69 -8.31 7.48 5.06
CA TYR A 69 -9.14 8.68 5.04
C TYR A 69 -10.63 8.35 4.82
N LYS A 70 -10.95 7.40 3.93
CA LYS A 70 -12.32 6.91 3.76
C LYS A 70 -12.86 6.23 5.01
N GLN A 71 -12.04 5.46 5.71
CA GLN A 71 -12.45 4.80 6.96
C GLN A 71 -12.74 5.84 8.05
N LEU A 72 -11.86 6.83 8.22
CA LEU A 72 -12.06 7.95 9.16
C LEU A 72 -13.36 8.71 8.85
N ARG A 73 -13.60 9.05 7.58
CA ARG A 73 -14.86 9.69 7.16
C ARG A 73 -16.10 8.85 7.45
N LYS A 74 -16.01 7.52 7.39
CA LYS A 74 -17.15 6.66 7.73
C LYS A 74 -17.47 6.71 9.22
N PHE A 75 -16.46 6.81 10.08
CA PHE A 75 -16.68 6.97 11.52
C PHE A 75 -17.33 8.33 11.83
N GLU A 76 -16.82 9.42 11.26
CA GLU A 76 -17.38 10.77 11.43
C GLU A 76 -18.85 10.88 10.99
N LEU A 77 -19.26 10.15 9.94
CA LEU A 77 -20.64 10.13 9.46
C LEU A 77 -21.61 9.31 10.32
N ILE A 78 -21.11 8.44 11.20
CA ILE A 78 -21.95 7.58 12.07
C ILE A 78 -22.23 8.28 13.41
N ASP A 79 -21.38 9.23 13.81
CA ASP A 79 -21.53 10.01 15.05
C ASP A 79 -22.48 11.22 14.90
N HIS A 80 -23.13 11.38 13.72
CA HIS A 80 -24.12 12.41 13.41
C HIS A 80 -25.49 11.78 13.10
#